data_AF-A0A9X2GZ45-F1
#
_entry.id   AF-A0A9X2GZ45-F1
#
_cell.length_a   1.000
_cell.length_b   1.000
_cell.length_c   1.000
_cell.angle_alpha   90.00
_cell.angle_beta   90.00
_cell.angle_gamma   90.00
#
_symmetry.space_group_name_H-M   'P 1'
#
loop_
_entity.id
_entity.type
_entity.pdbx_description
1 polymer ?
#
loop_
_entity_poly.entity_id
_entity_poly.type
_entity_poly.pdbx_seq_one_letter_code
_entity_poly.pdbx_strand_id
1 'polypeptide(L)'
;MRASGVLDHAGRVRFSARINAVWDWSPGPTLVLDLADLDFFDSSVIGVLAMAMQRMAEEGSGRIFVVRPSDHLLSVLRLTDLLSHVELRDSVEETVAELMLQSEARGIAERAMMSRSPMISRLDVRRDHG
;
A
#
# COMPACT_ATOMS: atom_id res chain seq x y z
N MET A 1 0.31 -5.72 -8.74
CA MET A 1 0.27 -5.32 -10.16
C MET A 1 1.61 -5.64 -10.78
N ARG A 2 1.63 -6.28 -11.97
CA ARG A 2 2.87 -6.54 -12.72
C ARG A 2 2.90 -5.65 -13.97
N ALA A 3 4.06 -5.07 -14.26
CA ALA A 3 4.33 -4.38 -15.51
C ALA A 3 5.55 -5.04 -16.19
N SER A 4 5.49 -5.18 -17.51
CA SER A 4 6.55 -5.80 -18.31
C SER A 4 6.68 -5.10 -19.65
N GLY A 5 7.84 -5.25 -20.29
CA GLY A 5 8.16 -4.64 -21.57
C GLY A 5 8.45 -3.14 -21.45
N VAL A 6 7.82 -2.34 -22.31
CA VAL A 6 8.09 -0.90 -22.43
C VAL A 6 7.00 -0.09 -21.72
N LEU A 7 7.42 0.72 -20.75
CA LEU A 7 6.59 1.74 -20.10
C LEU A 7 7.03 3.16 -20.51
N ASP A 8 6.57 3.58 -21.67
CA ASP A 8 6.84 4.90 -22.22
C ASP A 8 5.70 5.90 -21.89
N HIS A 9 5.73 7.07 -22.54
CA HIS A 9 4.68 8.07 -22.43
C HIS A 9 3.28 7.54 -22.77
N ALA A 10 3.15 6.60 -23.71
CA ALA A 10 1.87 5.98 -24.05
C ALA A 10 1.43 4.96 -22.98
N GLY A 11 2.38 4.20 -22.44
CA GLY A 11 2.17 3.28 -21.30
C GLY A 11 1.75 3.99 -20.02
N ARG A 12 2.21 5.23 -19.81
CA ARG A 12 1.89 6.08 -18.64
C ARG A 12 0.38 6.18 -18.37
N VAL A 13 -0.44 6.38 -19.41
CA VAL A 13 -1.89 6.57 -19.23
C VAL A 13 -2.52 5.31 -18.65
N ARG A 14 -2.17 4.12 -19.18
CA ARG A 14 -2.69 2.85 -18.67
C ARG A 14 -2.18 2.56 -17.25
N PHE A 15 -0.92 2.88 -16.99
CA PHE A 15 -0.30 2.68 -15.69
C PHE A 15 -0.95 3.57 -14.61
N SER A 16 -1.08 4.87 -14.88
CA SER A 16 -1.74 5.83 -14.01
C SER A 16 -3.21 5.49 -13.78
N ALA A 17 -3.95 5.15 -14.84
CA ALA A 17 -5.34 4.74 -14.72
C ALA A 17 -5.49 3.51 -13.81
N ARG A 18 -4.55 2.56 -13.87
CA ARG A 18 -4.62 1.35 -13.05
C ARG A 18 -4.26 1.60 -11.59
N ILE A 19 -3.32 2.50 -11.29
CA ILE A 19 -3.07 2.97 -9.92
C ILE A 19 -4.31 3.65 -9.36
N ASN A 20 -4.90 4.59 -10.11
CA ASN A 20 -6.09 5.32 -9.67
C ASN A 20 -7.28 4.39 -9.45
N ALA A 21 -7.48 3.41 -10.34
CA ALA A 21 -8.60 2.47 -10.23
C ALA A 21 -8.56 1.63 -8.95
N VAL A 22 -7.36 1.32 -8.41
CA VAL A 22 -7.22 0.59 -7.14
C VAL A 22 -7.09 1.52 -5.93
N TRP A 23 -6.81 2.80 -6.16
CA TRP A 23 -6.67 3.77 -5.08
C TRP A 23 -7.97 3.95 -4.31
N ASP A 24 -9.08 4.05 -5.03
CA ASP A 24 -10.41 4.28 -4.44
C ASP A 24 -11.00 3.05 -3.75
N TRP A 25 -10.30 1.91 -3.74
CA TRP A 25 -10.80 0.69 -3.10
C TRP A 25 -10.70 0.74 -1.57
N SER A 26 -9.76 1.53 -1.03
CA SER A 26 -9.57 1.66 0.41
C SER A 26 -8.79 2.94 0.74
N PRO A 27 -9.04 3.59 1.90
CA PRO A 27 -8.35 4.80 2.35
C PRO A 27 -6.90 4.57 2.82
N GLY A 28 -6.18 3.65 2.17
CA GLY A 28 -4.81 3.25 2.48
C GLY A 28 -4.39 1.99 1.70
N PRO A 29 -4.39 2.05 0.36
CA PRO A 29 -4.18 0.86 -0.46
C PRO A 29 -2.75 0.34 -0.29
N THR A 30 -2.62 -0.98 -0.23
CA THR A 30 -1.30 -1.64 -0.31
C THR A 30 -1.05 -2.05 -1.75
N LEU A 31 -0.05 -1.44 -2.38
CA LEU A 31 0.31 -1.68 -3.77
C LEU A 31 1.60 -2.50 -3.83
N VAL A 32 1.51 -3.72 -4.35
CA VAL A 32 2.68 -4.53 -4.70
C VAL A 32 2.94 -4.37 -6.18
N LEU A 33 4.10 -3.81 -6.56
CA LEU A 33 4.51 -3.53 -7.94
C LEU A 33 5.64 -4.48 -8.33
N ASP A 34 5.37 -5.38 -9.26
CA ASP A 34 6.40 -6.21 -9.89
C ASP A 34 6.84 -5.55 -11.19
N LEU A 35 8.06 -5.00 -11.17
CA LEU A 35 8.67 -4.21 -12.23
C LEU A 35 9.96 -4.87 -12.76
N ALA A 36 10.17 -6.15 -12.45
CA ALA A 36 11.37 -6.89 -12.81
C ALA A 36 11.54 -7.06 -14.33
N ASP A 37 10.42 -7.24 -15.03
CA ASP A 37 10.38 -7.51 -16.48
C ASP A 37 10.24 -6.22 -17.31
N LEU A 38 10.59 -5.05 -16.75
CA LEU A 38 10.61 -3.79 -17.50
C LEU A 38 11.90 -3.66 -18.32
N ASP A 39 11.73 -3.63 -19.64
CA ASP A 39 12.82 -3.38 -20.59
C ASP A 39 13.16 -1.88 -20.68
N PHE A 40 12.16 -1.01 -20.52
CA PHE A 40 12.34 0.43 -20.64
C PHE A 40 11.29 1.20 -19.84
N PHE A 41 11.70 2.32 -19.23
CA PHE A 41 10.80 3.31 -18.62
C PHE A 41 11.33 4.73 -18.83
N ASP A 42 10.43 5.70 -19.02
CA ASP A 42 10.76 7.13 -19.12
C ASP A 42 10.48 7.88 -17.79
N SER A 43 11.10 9.04 -17.63
CA SER A 43 10.80 10.07 -16.64
C SER A 43 9.31 10.33 -16.43
N SER A 44 8.50 10.29 -17.50
CA SER A 44 7.05 10.45 -17.41
C SER A 44 6.38 9.38 -16.52
N VAL A 45 6.89 8.15 -16.54
CA VAL A 45 6.41 7.04 -15.72
C VAL A 45 6.89 7.17 -14.28
N ILE A 46 8.15 7.55 -14.10
CA ILE A 46 8.71 7.83 -12.77
C ILE A 46 7.93 8.94 -12.08
N GLY A 47 7.50 9.98 -12.81
CA GLY A 47 6.63 11.03 -12.29
C GLY A 47 5.26 10.51 -11.81
N VAL A 48 4.67 9.52 -12.47
CA VAL A 48 3.43 8.88 -11.99
C VAL A 48 3.68 8.09 -10.71
N LEU A 49 4.79 7.35 -10.63
CA LEU A 49 5.19 6.64 -9.43
C LEU A 49 5.39 7.61 -8.25
N ALA A 50 6.10 8.72 -8.51
CA ALA A 50 6.37 9.77 -7.55
C ALA A 50 5.08 10.38 -7.02
N MET A 51 4.13 10.72 -7.89
CA MET A 51 2.83 11.26 -7.48
C MET A 51 2.05 10.27 -6.62
N ALA A 52 2.08 8.98 -6.94
CA ALA A 52 1.42 7.95 -6.13
C ALA A 52 2.07 7.83 -4.74
N MET A 53 3.40 7.83 -4.65
CA MET A 53 4.12 7.78 -3.38
C MET A 53 3.89 9.01 -2.52
N GLN A 54 3.99 10.19 -3.14
CA GLN A 54 3.72 11.47 -2.50
C GLN A 54 2.31 11.51 -1.91
N ARG A 55 1.33 11.04 -2.68
CA ARG A 55 -0.05 10.95 -2.22
C ARG A 55 -0.23 10.01 -1.03
N MET A 56 0.45 8.84 -0.99
CA MET A 56 0.41 7.96 0.20
C MET A 56 1.04 8.61 1.41
N ALA A 57 2.15 9.32 1.21
CA ALA A 57 2.83 10.03 2.28
C ALA A 57 1.94 11.16 2.85
N GLU A 58 1.21 11.89 2.00
CA GLU A 58 0.27 12.94 2.39
C GLU A 58 -0.98 12.40 3.09
N GLU A 59 -1.55 11.30 2.61
CA GLU A 59 -2.70 10.66 3.26
C GLU A 59 -2.30 9.96 4.58
N GLY A 60 -1.00 9.72 4.80
CA GLY A 60 -0.48 9.02 5.97
C GLY A 60 -0.92 7.55 6.03
N SER A 61 -1.36 7.01 4.89
CA SER A 61 -1.91 5.67 4.77
C SER A 61 -1.56 5.04 3.42
N GLY A 62 -1.51 3.71 3.38
CA GLY A 62 -1.07 2.96 2.21
C GLY A 62 0.43 2.63 2.25
N ARG A 63 0.80 1.62 1.48
CA ARG A 63 2.18 1.11 1.38
C ARG A 63 2.47 0.71 -0.04
N ILE A 64 3.66 1.03 -0.55
CA ILE A 64 4.13 0.58 -1.86
C ILE A 64 5.30 -0.38 -1.67
N PHE A 65 5.16 -1.57 -2.23
CA PHE A 65 6.21 -2.56 -2.33
C PHE A 65 6.69 -2.66 -3.76
N VAL A 66 8.00 -2.63 -3.98
CA VAL A 66 8.61 -2.85 -5.30
C VAL A 66 9.36 -4.18 -5.27
N VAL A 67 8.93 -5.10 -6.13
CA VAL A 67 9.50 -6.45 -6.18
C VAL A 67 10.54 -6.55 -7.28
N ARG A 68 11.74 -7.05 -6.91
CA ARG A 68 12.89 -7.29 -7.79
C ARG A 68 13.13 -6.14 -8.79
N PRO A 69 13.33 -4.89 -8.32
CA PRO A 69 13.66 -3.81 -9.24
C PRO A 69 14.99 -4.12 -9.95
N SER A 70 15.08 -3.78 -11.23
CA SER A 70 16.37 -3.78 -11.92
C SER A 70 17.32 -2.74 -11.32
N ASP A 71 18.64 -2.93 -11.46
CA ASP A 71 19.63 -1.96 -10.98
C ASP A 71 19.40 -0.56 -11.56
N HIS A 72 18.93 -0.50 -12.81
CA HIS A 72 18.57 0.76 -13.46
C HIS A 72 17.40 1.45 -12.75
N LEU A 73 16.32 0.72 -12.46
CA LEU A 73 15.18 1.26 -11.71
C LEU A 73 15.59 1.70 -10.31
N LEU A 74 16.38 0.89 -9.60
CA LEU A 74 16.88 1.22 -8.26
C LEU A 74 17.73 2.50 -8.27
N SER A 75 18.60 2.66 -9.28
CA SER A 75 19.39 3.87 -9.47
C SER A 75 18.51 5.09 -9.68
N VAL A 76 17.47 4.97 -10.52
CA VAL A 76 16.54 6.07 -10.78
C VAL A 76 15.73 6.42 -9.54
N LEU A 77 15.18 5.43 -8.82
CA LEU A 77 14.45 5.66 -7.56
C LEU A 77 15.32 6.33 -6.51
N ARG A 78 16.61 5.99 -6.45
CA ARG A 78 17.59 6.64 -5.55
C ARG A 78 17.85 8.09 -5.97
N LEU A 79 18.02 8.36 -7.26
CA LEU A 79 18.26 9.71 -7.78
C LEU A 79 17.07 10.65 -7.54
N THR A 80 15.86 10.10 -7.58
CA THR A 80 14.62 10.87 -7.37
C THR A 80 14.14 10.87 -5.91
N ASP A 81 14.94 10.33 -4.98
CA ASP A 81 14.60 10.16 -3.56
C ASP A 81 13.29 9.38 -3.29
N LEU A 82 12.83 8.62 -4.27
CA LEU A 82 11.62 7.79 -4.18
C LEU A 82 11.88 6.48 -3.45
N LEU A 83 13.16 6.08 -3.37
CA LEU A 83 13.57 4.84 -2.71
C LEU A 83 13.20 4.83 -1.21
N SER A 84 13.15 5.99 -0.56
CA SER A 84 12.77 6.12 0.86
C SER A 84 11.27 5.89 1.11
N HIS A 85 10.44 6.03 0.07
CA HIS A 85 8.99 5.90 0.11
C HIS A 85 8.48 4.51 -0.31
N VAL A 86 9.37 3.61 -0.72
CA VAL A 86 9.02 2.24 -1.14
C VAL A 86 9.75 1.20 -0.32
N GLU A 87 9.11 0.05 -0.17
CA GLU A 87 9.72 -1.11 0.45
C GLU A 87 10.15 -2.11 -0.63
N LEU A 88 11.44 -2.44 -0.67
CA LEU A 88 11.98 -3.40 -1.63
C LEU A 88 11.72 -4.84 -1.15
N ARG A 89 11.40 -5.71 -2.11
CA ARG A 89 11.12 -7.14 -1.87
C ARG A 89 11.69 -8.00 -2.98
N ASP A 90 12.01 -9.25 -2.67
CA ASP A 90 12.60 -10.19 -3.62
C ASP A 90 11.55 -11.12 -4.26
N SER A 91 10.39 -11.33 -3.62
CA SER A 91 9.31 -12.16 -4.17
C SER A 91 7.94 -11.53 -3.97
N VAL A 92 7.13 -11.57 -5.05
CA VAL A 92 5.72 -11.15 -5.00
C VAL A 92 4.94 -12.08 -4.09
N GLU A 93 5.19 -13.38 -4.18
CA GLU A 93 4.44 -14.42 -3.46
C GLU A 93 4.67 -14.30 -1.96
N GLU A 94 5.93 -14.13 -1.55
CA GLU A 94 6.30 -13.90 -0.15
C GLU A 94 5.68 -12.61 0.39
N THR A 95 5.80 -11.51 -0.37
CA THR A 95 5.21 -10.22 0.03
C THR A 95 3.71 -10.32 0.21
N VAL A 96 3.00 -10.96 -0.73
CA VAL A 96 1.55 -11.12 -0.63
C VAL A 96 1.16 -12.04 0.53
N ALA A 97 1.89 -13.15 0.74
CA ALA A 97 1.64 -14.06 1.86
C ALA A 97 1.81 -13.35 3.21
N GLU A 98 2.89 -12.57 3.39
CA GLU A 98 3.13 -11.76 4.58
C GLU A 98 2.00 -10.74 4.80
N LEU A 99 1.60 -10.04 3.74
CA LEU A 99 0.53 -9.05 3.80
C LEU A 99 -0.82 -9.67 4.16
N MET A 100 -1.13 -10.86 3.63
CA MET A 100 -2.36 -11.58 3.98
C MET A 100 -2.36 -11.95 5.46
N LEU A 101 -1.26 -12.53 5.97
CA LEU A 101 -1.10 -12.86 7.39
C LEU A 101 -1.24 -11.62 8.30
N GLN A 102 -0.63 -10.49 7.91
CA GLN A 102 -0.74 -9.22 8.64
C GLN A 102 -2.18 -8.66 8.63
N SER A 103 -2.88 -8.79 7.51
CA SER A 103 -4.26 -8.33 7.37
C SER A 103 -5.22 -9.16 8.24
N GLU A 104 -5.03 -10.48 8.31
CA GLU A 104 -5.82 -11.37 9.16
C GLU A 104 -5.58 -11.08 10.63
N ALA A 105 -4.31 -10.91 11.03
CA ALA A 105 -3.95 -10.54 12.40
C ALA A 105 -4.53 -9.18 12.80
N ARG A 106 -4.47 -8.17 11.91
CA ARG A 106 -5.08 -6.85 12.15
C ARG A 106 -6.60 -6.93 12.26
N GLY A 107 -7.26 -7.69 11.38
CA GLY A 107 -8.71 -7.87 11.44
C GLY A 107 -9.19 -8.58 12.70
N ILE A 108 -8.42 -9.55 13.22
CA ILE A 108 -8.71 -10.21 14.50
C ILE A 108 -8.52 -9.25 15.68
N ALA A 109 -7.45 -8.46 15.67
CA ALA A 109 -7.19 -7.46 16.71
C ALA A 109 -8.26 -6.36 16.72
N GLU A 110 -8.64 -5.82 15.57
CA GLU A 110 -9.71 -4.81 15.43
C GLU A 110 -11.06 -5.37 15.91
N ARG A 111 -11.42 -6.61 15.54
CA ARG A 111 -12.63 -7.28 16.04
C ARG A 111 -12.61 -7.50 17.56
N ALA A 112 -11.49 -7.95 18.12
CA ALA A 112 -11.35 -8.13 19.57
C ALA A 112 -11.43 -6.80 20.33
N MET A 113 -10.93 -5.71 19.73
CA MET A 113 -10.97 -4.36 20.31
C MET A 113 -12.37 -3.75 20.22
N MET A 114 -13.12 -3.98 19.14
CA MET A 114 -14.54 -3.59 18.99
C MET A 114 -15.48 -4.40 19.89
N SER A 115 -15.15 -5.68 20.15
CA SER A 115 -15.90 -6.54 21.10
C SER A 115 -15.63 -6.19 22.57
N ARG A 116 -14.67 -5.31 22.87
CA ARG A 116 -14.28 -4.89 24.22
C ARG A 116 -14.86 -3.53 24.64
N SER A 117 -15.92 -3.04 23.99
CA SER A 117 -16.67 -1.91 24.54
C SER A 117 -17.29 -2.32 25.89
N PRO A 118 -16.97 -1.62 27.00
CA PRO A 118 -17.44 -1.99 28.30
C PRO A 118 -18.95 -1.74 28.39
N MET A 119 -19.66 -2.72 28.96
CA MET A 119 -20.91 -2.51 29.67
C MET A 119 -20.82 -1.18 30.41
N ILE A 120 -21.60 -0.18 29.98
CA ILE A 120 -22.01 0.90 30.87
C ILE A 120 -22.71 0.19 32.02
N SER A 121 -22.02 0.16 33.17
CA SER A 121 -22.55 -0.34 34.44
C SER A 121 -23.96 0.22 34.64
N ARG A 122 -24.98 -0.64 34.52
CA ARG A 122 -26.26 -0.42 35.20
C ARG A 122 -25.94 -0.44 36.68
N LEU A 123 -25.70 0.75 37.24
CA LEU A 123 -25.75 0.96 38.66
C LEU A 123 -27.21 0.70 39.07
N ASP A 124 -27.46 -0.51 39.55
CA ASP A 124 -28.68 -0.90 40.25
C ASP A 124 -28.78 -0.02 41.51
N VAL A 125 -29.51 1.10 41.41
CA VAL A 125 -29.88 1.87 42.60
C VAL A 125 -31.06 1.15 43.26
N ARG A 126 -30.73 0.10 44.02
CA ARG A 126 -31.58 -0.41 45.07
C ARG A 126 -31.07 0.16 46.38
N ARG A 127 -31.69 1.26 46.83
CA ARG A 127 -31.97 1.43 48.25
C ARG A 127 -33.42 1.81 48.44
N ASP A 128 -34.03 0.89 49.15
CA ASP A 128 -35.38 0.82 49.64
C ASP A 128 -35.39 1.32 51.10
N HIS A 129 -36.54 1.86 51.51
CA HIS A 129 -37.02 2.06 52.89
C HIS A 129 -36.51 3.24 53.73
N GLY A 130 -37.49 4.01 54.24
CA GLY A 130 -37.39 4.87 55.42
C GLY A 130 -38.32 6.06 55.38
#